data_AF-A0A6H9GNY9-F1
#
_entry.id   AF-A0A6H9GNY9-F1
#
_cell.length_a   1.000
_cell.length_b   1.000
_cell.length_c   1.000
_cell.angle_alpha   90.00
_cell.angle_beta   90.00
_cell.angle_gamma   90.00
#
_symmetry.space_group_name_H-M   'P 1'
#
loop_
_entity.id
_entity.type
_entity.pdbx_description
1 polymer ?
#
loop_
_entity_poly.entity_id
_entity_poly.type
_entity_poly.pdbx_seq_one_letter_code
_entity_poly.pdbx_strand_id
1 'polypeptide(L)'
;MYNVMYILKLAMVSKIRKQIYIEAEQNNLLKEKARQTGLSEAEIIRQAIDQHIISVNVSTSLDVDHEGSRRVKSPTPNLSAWEREKAFIAGLENRPSQPGKRDWQREDLYER
;
A
#
# COMPACT_ATOMS: atom_id res chain seq x y z
N MET A 1 -10.19 -7.42 -30.60
CA MET A 1 -11.14 -7.52 -29.48
C MET A 1 -10.88 -8.80 -28.66
N TYR A 2 -9.62 -8.99 -28.20
CA TYR A 2 -9.18 -10.17 -27.44
C TYR A 2 -8.45 -9.80 -26.13
N ASN A 3 -8.21 -8.51 -25.86
CA ASN A 3 -7.44 -8.07 -24.69
C ASN A 3 -8.25 -7.99 -23.39
N VAL A 4 -9.57 -7.80 -23.46
CA VAL A 4 -10.39 -7.55 -22.26
C VAL A 4 -10.63 -8.83 -21.44
N MET A 5 -10.61 -10.00 -22.09
CA MET A 5 -10.85 -11.29 -21.40
C MET A 5 -9.63 -11.75 -20.55
N TYR A 6 -8.43 -11.25 -20.80
CA TYR A 6 -7.23 -11.58 -20.01
C TYR A 6 -7.05 -10.69 -18.77
N ILE A 7 -7.54 -9.45 -18.80
CA ILE A 7 -7.32 -8.49 -17.71
C ILE A 7 -8.13 -8.87 -16.47
N LEU A 8 -9.36 -9.38 -16.65
CA LEU A 8 -10.25 -9.72 -15.54
C LEU A 8 -9.87 -11.02 -14.82
N LYS A 9 -9.11 -11.93 -15.45
CA LYS A 9 -8.69 -13.21 -14.83
C LYS A 9 -7.45 -13.08 -13.94
N LEU A 10 -6.66 -12.02 -14.08
CA LEU A 10 -5.47 -11.73 -13.27
C LEU A 10 -5.77 -11.01 -11.95
N ALA A 11 -6.99 -10.50 -11.77
CA ALA A 11 -7.39 -9.66 -10.64
C ALA A 11 -7.64 -10.41 -9.31
N MET A 12 -7.58 -11.75 -9.28
CA MET A 12 -7.73 -12.55 -8.06
C MET A 12 -6.44 -13.33 -7.74
N VAL A 13 -5.57 -12.74 -6.90
CA VAL A 13 -4.46 -13.40 -6.17
C VAL A 13 -3.11 -13.52 -6.94
N SER A 14 -2.60 -12.42 -7.50
CA SER A 14 -1.20 -12.37 -7.96
C SER A 14 -0.29 -11.80 -6.85
N LYS A 15 0.49 -12.66 -6.17
CA LYS A 15 1.60 -12.21 -5.32
C LYS A 15 2.75 -11.70 -6.21
N ILE A 16 3.28 -10.51 -5.91
CA ILE A 16 4.41 -9.92 -6.66
C ILE A 16 5.73 -10.44 -6.07
N ARG A 17 6.61 -11.02 -6.89
CA ARG A 17 7.96 -11.43 -6.46
C ARG A 17 8.82 -10.18 -6.25
N LYS A 18 9.33 -10.01 -5.03
CA LYS A 18 10.31 -8.98 -4.69
C LYS A 18 11.57 -9.66 -4.15
N GLN A 19 12.74 -9.15 -4.52
CA GLN A 19 14.03 -9.55 -3.94
C GLN A 19 14.48 -8.47 -2.97
N ILE A 20 14.88 -8.88 -1.77
CA ILE A 20 15.32 -7.99 -0.70
C ILE A 20 16.63 -8.54 -0.13
N TYR A 21 17.54 -7.64 0.23
CA TYR A 21 18.74 -7.99 1.00
C TYR A 21 18.42 -7.89 2.48
N ILE A 22 18.80 -8.92 3.23
CA ILE A 22 18.66 -8.98 4.69
C ILE A 22 20.00 -9.40 5.28
N GLU A 23 20.22 -9.07 6.55
CA GLU A 23 21.45 -9.44 7.24
C GLU A 23 21.48 -10.94 7.56
N ALA A 24 22.68 -11.49 7.75
CA ALA A 24 22.87 -12.91 8.05
C ALA A 24 22.12 -13.33 9.33
N GLU A 25 22.12 -12.47 10.36
CA GLU A 25 21.38 -12.69 11.60
C GLU A 25 19.86 -12.74 11.36
N GLN A 26 19.32 -11.79 10.58
CA GLN A 26 17.90 -11.75 10.23
C GLN A 26 17.46 -13.00 9.46
N ASN A 27 18.29 -13.51 8.55
CA ASN A 27 18.04 -14.76 7.85
C ASN A 27 17.99 -15.96 8.81
N ASN A 28 18.89 -16.02 9.80
CA ASN A 28 18.90 -17.09 10.80
C ASN A 28 17.64 -17.03 11.68
N LEU A 29 17.25 -15.83 12.13
CA LEU A 29 16.03 -15.62 12.91
C LEU A 29 14.77 -15.99 12.12
N LEU A 30 14.73 -15.64 10.83
CA LEU A 30 13.60 -15.94 9.95
C LEU A 30 13.41 -17.45 9.78
N LYS A 31 14.50 -18.18 9.55
CA LYS A 31 14.49 -19.65 9.44
C LYS A 31 14.05 -20.31 10.73
N GLU A 32 14.57 -19.85 11.87
CA GLU A 32 14.20 -20.40 13.16
C GLU A 32 12.72 -20.14 13.49
N LYS A 33 12.20 -18.94 13.21
CA LYS A 33 10.77 -18.66 13.37
C LYS A 33 9.90 -19.51 12.44
N ALA A 34 10.34 -19.76 11.20
CA ALA A 34 9.63 -20.63 10.28
C ALA A 34 9.51 -22.05 10.84
N ARG A 35 10.62 -22.58 11.38
CA ARG A 35 10.66 -23.90 12.02
C ARG A 35 9.78 -23.99 13.27
N GLN A 36 9.80 -22.97 14.12
CA GLN A 36 9.03 -22.95 15.37
C GLN A 36 7.52 -22.79 15.14
N THR A 37 7.13 -21.96 14.17
CA THR A 37 5.70 -21.64 13.90
C THR A 37 5.06 -22.58 12.88
N GLY A 38 5.86 -23.33 12.12
CA GLY A 38 5.40 -24.13 10.98
C GLY A 38 4.98 -23.28 9.76
N LEU A 39 5.15 -21.96 9.81
CA LEU A 39 4.84 -21.06 8.71
C LEU A 39 6.04 -20.93 7.75
N SER A 40 5.76 -20.65 6.48
CA SER A 40 6.81 -20.33 5.51
C SER A 40 7.50 -19.00 5.85
N GLU A 41 8.80 -18.87 5.54
CA GLU A 41 9.56 -17.62 5.68
C GLU A 41 8.85 -16.44 5.00
N ALA A 42 8.28 -16.67 3.81
CA ALA A 42 7.56 -15.64 3.06
C ALA A 42 6.27 -15.19 3.76
N GLU A 43 5.61 -16.07 4.53
CA GLU A 43 4.43 -15.72 5.32
C GLU A 43 4.82 -14.88 6.53
N ILE A 44 5.91 -15.24 7.20
CA ILE A 44 6.47 -14.46 8.30
C ILE A 44 6.87 -13.05 7.82
N ILE A 45 7.52 -12.94 6.65
CA ILE A 45 7.86 -11.64 6.05
C ILE A 45 6.59 -10.81 5.78
N ARG A 46 5.55 -11.41 5.20
CA ARG A 46 4.27 -10.70 4.96
C ARG A 46 3.66 -10.19 6.26
N GLN A 47 3.52 -11.05 7.27
CA GLN A 47 2.97 -10.68 8.57
C GLN A 47 3.78 -9.56 9.25
N ALA A 48 5.11 -9.62 9.16
CA ALA A 48 5.98 -8.58 9.70
C ALA A 48 5.77 -7.23 8.98
N ILE A 49 5.62 -7.23 7.65
CA ILE A 49 5.31 -6.03 6.86
C ILE A 49 3.95 -5.45 7.30
N ASP A 50 2.92 -6.29 7.40
CA ASP A 50 1.57 -5.85 7.78
C ASP A 50 1.56 -5.25 9.19
N GLN A 51 2.21 -5.91 10.16
CA GLN A 51 2.34 -5.42 11.53
C GLN A 51 3.10 -4.10 11.61
N HIS A 52 4.18 -3.95 10.82
CA HIS A 52 4.96 -2.71 10.79
C HIS A 52 4.13 -1.56 10.20
N ILE A 53 3.41 -1.77 9.10
CA ILE A 53 2.54 -0.75 8.49
C ILE A 53 1.44 -0.32 9.47
N ILE A 54 0.79 -1.28 10.14
CA ILE A 54 -0.23 -0.98 11.15
C ILE A 54 0.38 -0.16 12.31
N SER A 55 1.55 -0.56 12.81
CA SER A 55 2.24 0.14 13.91
C SER A 55 2.64 1.56 13.55
N VAL A 56 3.14 1.80 12.33
CA VAL A 56 3.48 3.13 11.82
C VAL A 56 2.22 4.00 11.71
N ASN A 57 1.10 3.45 11.24
CA ASN A 57 -0.14 4.20 11.11
C ASN A 57 -0.76 4.58 12.47
N VAL A 58 -0.63 3.71 13.48
CA VAL A 58 -1.11 3.96 14.86
C VAL A 58 -0.26 5.00 15.59
N SER A 59 1.06 4.97 15.42
CA SER A 59 1.97 5.95 16.05
C SER A 59 1.82 7.37 15.46
N THR A 60 1.32 7.48 14.23
CA THR A 60 1.05 8.78 13.58
C THR A 60 -0.28 9.41 14.01
N SER A 61 -1.17 8.64 14.67
CA SER A 61 -2.54 9.08 15.04
C SER A 61 -2.73 9.28 16.56
N LEU A 62 -1.67 9.74 17.25
CA LEU A 62 -1.72 10.17 18.65
C LEU A 62 -2.43 11.53 18.78
N ASP A 63 -3.74 11.55 18.56
CA ASP A 63 -4.64 12.50 19.18
C ASP A 63 -5.21 11.84 20.44
N VAL A 64 -5.05 12.53 21.58
CA VAL A 64 -5.25 12.00 22.94
C VAL A 64 -6.71 12.19 23.37
N ASP A 65 -7.42 11.07 23.57
CA ASP A 65 -8.69 11.06 24.31
C ASP A 65 -8.56 10.15 25.54
N HIS A 66 -8.82 10.72 26.70
CA HIS A 66 -8.72 10.07 28.01
C HIS A 66 -9.71 8.90 28.20
N GLU A 67 -9.28 7.99 29.06
CA GLU A 67 -10.06 7.02 29.84
C GLU A 67 -10.43 5.67 29.20
N GLY A 68 -9.62 4.66 29.56
CA GLY A 68 -10.21 3.51 30.25
C GLY A 68 -10.78 2.37 29.41
N SER A 69 -10.38 2.16 28.16
CA SER A 69 -10.54 0.83 27.52
C SER A 69 -9.62 0.68 26.31
N ARG A 70 -8.56 -0.14 26.43
CA ARG A 70 -7.59 -0.40 25.34
C ARG A 70 -8.23 -1.32 24.28
N ARG A 71 -9.15 -0.78 23.49
CA ARG A 71 -9.45 -1.30 22.15
C ARG A 71 -8.65 -0.48 21.17
N VAL A 72 -7.64 -1.11 20.57
CA VAL A 72 -6.89 -0.56 19.44
C VAL A 72 -7.90 -0.31 18.33
N LYS A 73 -8.33 0.94 18.15
CA LYS A 73 -9.09 1.35 16.97
C LYS A 73 -8.10 1.35 15.82
N SER A 74 -8.16 0.34 14.96
CA SER A 74 -7.50 0.39 13.65
C SER A 74 -7.86 1.73 12.98
N PRO A 75 -6.96 2.38 12.22
CA PRO A 75 -7.38 3.46 11.35
C PRO A 75 -8.35 2.84 10.36
N THR A 76 -9.65 3.03 10.61
CA THR A 76 -10.68 2.61 9.67
C THR A 76 -10.37 3.34 8.38
N PRO A 77 -10.11 2.64 7.25
CA PRO A 77 -9.99 3.31 5.97
C PRO A 77 -11.19 4.22 5.83
N ASN A 78 -10.95 5.53 5.73
CA ASN A 78 -12.05 6.48 5.70
C ASN A 78 -12.75 6.31 4.36
N LEU A 79 -13.77 5.44 4.32
CA LEU A 79 -14.53 5.12 3.13
C LEU A 79 -15.09 6.40 2.49
N SER A 80 -15.46 7.39 3.32
CA SER A 80 -15.94 8.70 2.84
C SER A 80 -14.85 9.54 2.16
N ALA A 81 -13.57 9.36 2.53
CA ALA A 81 -12.46 10.03 1.85
C ALA A 81 -12.19 9.39 0.48
N TRP A 82 -12.31 8.06 0.40
CA TRP A 82 -12.17 7.32 -0.86
C TRP A 82 -13.33 7.60 -1.83
N GLU A 83 -14.56 7.71 -1.33
CA GLU A 83 -15.71 8.09 -2.13
C GLU A 83 -15.61 9.53 -2.66
N ARG A 84 -15.10 10.46 -1.82
CA ARG A 84 -14.80 11.83 -2.25
C ARG A 84 -13.73 11.87 -3.34
N GLU A 85 -12.67 11.07 -3.24
CA GLU A 85 -11.62 11.00 -4.27
C GLU A 85 -12.18 10.44 -5.59
N LYS A 86 -12.97 9.37 -5.53
CA LYS A 86 -13.64 8.82 -6.74
C LYS A 86 -14.58 9.84 -7.38
N ALA A 87 -15.37 10.56 -6.58
CA ALA A 87 -16.26 11.60 -7.08
C ALA A 87 -15.49 12.78 -7.69
N PHE A 88 -14.34 13.14 -7.09
CA PHE A 88 -13.44 14.17 -7.62
C PHE A 88 -12.87 13.77 -8.98
N ILE A 89 -12.32 12.56 -9.11
CA ILE A 89 -11.77 12.04 -10.38
C ILE A 89 -12.86 11.92 -11.45
N ALA A 90 -14.04 11.40 -11.10
CA ALA A 90 -15.18 11.36 -12.02
C ALA A 90 -15.62 12.77 -12.47
N GLY A 91 -15.48 13.77 -11.59
CA GLY A 91 -15.69 15.18 -11.91
C GLY A 91 -14.63 15.76 -12.86
N LEU A 92 -13.42 15.18 -12.91
CA LEU A 92 -12.38 15.59 -13.85
C LEU A 92 -12.66 15.11 -15.27
N GLU A 93 -13.30 13.96 -15.44
CA GLU A 93 -13.66 13.41 -16.77
C GLU A 93 -14.61 14.34 -17.54
N ASN A 94 -15.45 15.11 -16.82
CA ASN A 94 -16.37 16.08 -17.41
C ASN A 94 -15.77 17.50 -17.55
N ARG A 95 -14.49 17.71 -17.24
CA ARG A 95 -13.86 19.02 -17.43
C ARG A 95 -13.55 19.26 -18.90
N PRO A 96 -13.86 20.45 -19.44
CA PRO A 96 -13.42 20.81 -20.78
C PRO A 96 -11.90 20.79 -20.84
N SER A 97 -11.37 20.35 -21.98
CA SER A 97 -9.93 20.42 -22.26
C SER A 97 -9.43 21.83 -21.98
N GLN A 98 -8.44 21.94 -21.10
CA GLN A 98 -7.90 23.25 -20.72
C GLN A 98 -7.21 23.87 -21.94
N PRO A 99 -7.52 25.13 -22.31
CA PRO A 99 -6.84 25.80 -23.39
C PRO A 99 -5.42 26.13 -22.96
N GLY A 100 -4.45 25.49 -23.59
CA GLY A 100 -3.03 25.70 -23.32
C GLY A 100 -2.22 24.56 -23.90
N LYS A 101 -1.19 24.88 -24.67
CA LYS A 101 -0.16 23.89 -24.99
C LYS A 101 0.76 23.79 -23.78
N ARG A 102 1.21 22.58 -23.47
CA ARG A 102 2.30 22.37 -22.53
C ARG A 102 3.52 23.12 -23.05
N ASP A 103 4.04 24.02 -22.23
CA ASP A 103 5.17 24.91 -22.47
C ASP A 103 6.51 24.32 -21.99
N TRP A 104 6.47 23.24 -21.22
CA TRP A 104 7.64 22.49 -20.76
C TRP A 104 7.79 21.14 -21.46
N GLN A 105 9.00 20.79 -21.87
CA GLN A 105 9.34 19.43 -22.29
C GLN A 105 9.69 18.58 -21.06
N ARG A 106 9.52 17.26 -21.16
CA ARG A 106 9.78 16.33 -20.04
C ARG A 106 11.25 16.38 -19.63
N GLU A 107 12.13 16.67 -20.58
CA GLU A 107 13.57 16.76 -20.44
C GLU A 107 13.97 17.98 -19.60
N ASP A 108 13.22 19.09 -19.68
CA ASP A 108 13.43 20.31 -18.89
C ASP A 108 13.26 20.09 -17.37
N LEU A 109 12.60 18.99 -16.95
CA LEU A 109 12.36 18.64 -15.54
C LEU A 109 13.56 17.96 -14.85
N TYR A 110 14.49 17.39 -15.62
CA TYR A 110 15.59 16.57 -15.08
C TYR A 110 16.97 17.21 -15.25
N GLU A 111 17.08 18.31 -15.98
CA GLU A 111 18.32 19.07 -16.13
C GLU A 111 18.36 20.18 -15.07
N ARG A 112 18.87 19.84 -13.88
CA ARG A 112 19.19 20.82 -12.83
C ARG A 112 20.62 20.68 -12.37
#